data_AF-A0A7M7GCU0-F1
#
_entry.id   AF-A0A7M7GCU0-F1
#
_cell.length_a   1.000
_cell.length_b   1.000
_cell.length_c   1.000
_cell.angle_alpha   90.00
_cell.angle_beta   90.00
_cell.angle_gamma   90.00
#
_symmetry.space_group_name_H-M   'P 1'
#
loop_
_entity.id
_entity.type
_entity.pdbx_description
1 polymer ?
#
loop_
_entity_poly.entity_id
_entity_poly.type
_entity_poly.pdbx_seq_one_letter_code
_entity_poly.pdbx_strand_id
1 'polypeptide(L)' 'MDEETLNRLAAEALLEEAKNGARRAAVMGPSGWIKKKETINKRFLHSTLRNAVISNRHKTNSSKIKESSPPRKPPNSKK' A
#
# COMPACT_ATOMS: atom_id res chain seq x y z
N MET A 1 -32.87 38.45 -4.46
CA MET A 1 -31.53 38.86 -4.94
C MET A 1 -31.63 38.97 -6.44
N ASP A 2 -31.32 40.13 -6.95
CA ASP A 2 -31.08 40.43 -8.35
C ASP A 2 -29.82 39.71 -8.87
N GLU A 3 -29.79 39.42 -10.17
CA GLU A 3 -28.74 38.66 -10.84
C GLU A 3 -27.37 39.37 -10.77
N GLU A 4 -27.37 40.70 -10.81
CA GLU A 4 -26.16 41.51 -10.69
C GLU A 4 -25.52 41.35 -9.30
N THR A 5 -26.34 41.41 -8.24
CA THR A 5 -25.87 41.18 -6.86
C THR A 5 -25.35 39.76 -6.66
N LEU A 6 -26.01 38.75 -7.26
CA LEU A 6 -25.53 37.36 -7.21
C LEU A 6 -24.16 37.22 -7.88
N ASN A 7 -23.95 37.84 -9.04
CA ASN A 7 -22.68 37.82 -9.74
C ASN A 7 -21.57 38.52 -8.94
N ARG A 8 -21.88 39.65 -8.30
CA ARG A 8 -20.94 40.36 -7.43
C ARG A 8 -20.51 39.50 -6.24
N LEU A 9 -21.46 38.88 -5.55
CA LEU A 9 -21.19 38.00 -4.41
C LEU A 9 -20.38 36.77 -4.83
N ALA A 10 -20.68 36.20 -5.99
CA ALA A 10 -19.92 35.07 -6.53
C ALA A 10 -18.46 35.46 -6.82
N ALA A 11 -18.24 36.62 -7.45
CA ALA A 11 -16.90 37.13 -7.73
C ALA A 11 -16.10 37.40 -6.44
N GLU A 12 -16.74 37.99 -5.44
CA GLU A 12 -16.13 38.24 -4.13
C GLU A 12 -15.74 36.93 -3.43
N ALA A 13 -16.63 35.94 -3.42
CA ALA A 13 -16.36 34.62 -2.85
C ALA A 13 -15.16 33.92 -3.52
N LEU A 14 -15.02 34.03 -4.85
CA LEU A 14 -13.86 33.49 -5.58
C LEU A 14 -12.54 34.16 -5.16
N LEU A 15 -12.55 35.48 -4.98
CA LEU A 15 -11.36 36.22 -4.55
C LEU A 15 -10.94 35.87 -3.12
N GLU A 16 -11.91 35.73 -2.21
CA GLU A 16 -11.62 35.32 -0.83
C GLU A 16 -11.11 33.88 -0.76
N GLU A 17 -11.68 32.95 -1.52
CA GLU A 17 -11.18 31.58 -1.57
C GLU A 17 -9.75 31.51 -2.15
N ALA A 18 -9.44 32.33 -3.16
CA ALA A 18 -8.08 32.45 -3.69
C ALA A 18 -7.07 32.95 -2.63
N LYS A 19 -7.43 33.97 -1.83
CA LYS A 19 -6.60 34.44 -0.71
C LYS A 19 -6.41 33.35 0.35
N ASN A 20 -7.45 32.58 0.64
CA ASN A 20 -7.39 31.44 1.56
C ASN A 20 -6.50 30.32 1.03
N GLY A 21 -6.57 30.05 -0.27
CA GLY A 21 -5.70 29.11 -0.97
C GLY A 21 -4.23 29.52 -0.89
N ALA A 22 -3.93 30.80 -1.14
CA ALA A 22 -2.58 31.36 -1.02
C ALA A 22 -2.00 31.21 0.39
N ARG A 23 -2.79 31.52 1.43
CA ARG A 23 -2.37 31.32 2.84
C ARG A 23 -2.11 29.85 3.17
N ARG A 24 -3.00 28.94 2.75
CA ARG A 24 -2.79 27.49 2.93
C ARG A 24 -1.51 27.01 2.24
N ALA A 25 -1.27 27.47 1.01
CA ALA A 25 -0.05 27.16 0.26
C ALA A 25 1.20 27.75 0.91
N ALA A 26 1.15 28.94 1.50
CA ALA A 26 2.28 29.51 2.23
C ALA A 26 2.66 28.69 3.48
N VAL A 27 1.66 28.18 4.21
CA VAL A 27 1.89 27.39 5.44
C VAL A 27 2.35 25.96 5.14
N MET A 28 1.69 25.27 4.20
CA MET A 28 1.97 23.85 3.92
C MET A 28 2.90 23.62 2.72
N GLY A 29 3.16 24.65 1.93
CA GLY A 29 3.91 24.54 0.67
C GLY A 29 3.24 23.61 -0.34
N PRO A 30 3.99 23.21 -1.38
CA PRO A 30 3.58 22.19 -2.35
C PRO A 30 3.21 20.85 -1.68
N SER A 31 3.81 20.56 -0.53
CA SER A 31 3.58 19.34 0.27
C SER A 31 2.15 19.20 0.79
N GLY A 32 1.44 20.32 1.01
CA GLY A 32 0.04 20.31 1.44
C GLY A 32 -0.95 19.88 0.35
N TRP A 33 -0.53 19.95 -0.91
CA TRP A 33 -1.34 19.59 -2.09
C TRP A 33 -1.04 18.18 -2.59
N ILE A 34 0.05 17.57 -2.10
CA ILE A 34 0.43 16.21 -2.45
C ILE A 34 -0.35 15.24 -1.55
N LYS A 35 -1.19 14.41 -2.15
CA LYS A 35 -1.88 13.31 -1.44
C LYS A 35 -0.84 12.45 -0.74
N LYS A 36 -0.89 12.38 0.59
CA LYS A 36 0.00 11.52 1.38
C LYS A 36 -0.17 10.08 0.89
N LYS A 37 0.94 9.45 0.47
CA LYS A 37 0.94 8.03 0.12
C LYS A 37 0.57 7.24 1.37
N GLU A 38 -0.29 6.24 1.22
CA GLU A 38 -0.65 5.34 2.31
C GLU A 38 0.63 4.73 2.90
N THR A 39 0.81 4.92 4.20
CA THR A 39 1.99 4.42 4.91
C THR A 39 1.75 2.97 5.27
N ILE A 40 2.44 2.05 4.59
CA ILE A 40 2.43 0.64 4.95
C ILE A 40 3.37 0.42 6.14
N ASN A 41 3.01 -0.46 7.07
CA ASN A 41 3.91 -0.89 8.13
C ASN A 41 5.15 -1.59 7.53
N LYS A 42 6.27 -0.85 7.46
CA LYS A 42 7.51 -1.33 6.86
C LYS A 42 8.03 -2.57 7.57
N ARG A 43 7.93 -2.63 8.91
CA ARG A 43 8.39 -3.79 9.70
C ARG A 43 7.61 -5.05 9.34
N PHE A 44 6.29 -4.93 9.21
CA PHE A 44 5.45 -6.03 8.76
C PHE A 44 5.85 -6.50 7.35
N LEU A 45 5.95 -5.57 6.39
CA LEU A 45 6.32 -5.91 5.00
C LEU A 45 7.67 -6.64 4.91
N HIS A 46 8.71 -6.11 5.57
CA HIS A 46 10.04 -6.72 5.58
C HIS A 46 10.03 -8.11 6.22
N SER A 47 9.32 -8.27 7.35
CA SER A 47 9.18 -9.57 8.03
C SER A 47 8.47 -10.60 7.14
N THR A 48 7.35 -10.21 6.54
CA THR A 48 6.55 -11.07 5.67
C THR A 48 7.35 -11.53 4.45
N LEU A 49 8.05 -10.62 3.77
CA LEU A 49 8.88 -10.96 2.61
C LEU A 49 10.02 -11.91 2.99
N ARG A 50 10.72 -11.64 4.10
CA ARG A 50 11.81 -12.51 4.58
C ARG A 50 11.30 -13.93 4.87
N ASN A 51 10.18 -14.04 5.58
CA ASN A 51 9.59 -15.34 5.94
C ASN A 51 9.07 -16.10 4.73
N ALA A 52 8.48 -15.42 3.74
CA ALA A 52 8.04 -16.03 2.49
C ALA A 52 9.22 -16.66 1.72
N VAL A 53 10.34 -15.93 1.58
CA VAL A 53 11.56 -16.45 0.93
C VAL A 53 12.11 -17.67 1.66
N ILE A 54 12.17 -17.62 2.99
CA ILE A 54 12.64 -18.74 3.82
C ILE A 54 11.71 -19.94 3.65
N SER A 55 10.41 -19.76 3.77
CA SER A 55 9.42 -20.85 3.62
C SER A 55 9.51 -21.51 2.24
N ASN A 56 9.64 -20.72 1.19
CA ASN A 56 9.76 -21.23 -0.17
C ASN A 56 11.02 -22.09 -0.34
N ARG A 57 12.17 -21.64 0.19
CA ARG A 57 13.41 -22.42 0.17
C ARG A 57 13.30 -23.74 0.95
N HIS A 58 12.60 -23.74 2.08
CA HIS A 58 12.36 -24.98 2.84
C HIS A 58 11.48 -25.96 2.04
N LYS A 59 10.45 -25.46 1.37
CA LYS A 59 9.58 -26.29 0.51
C LYS A 59 10.36 -26.91 -0.64
N THR A 60 11.19 -26.14 -1.35
CA THR A 60 12.00 -26.65 -2.48
C THR A 60 13.03 -27.68 -2.03
N ASN A 61 13.64 -27.50 -0.86
CA ASN A 61 14.61 -28.46 -0.34
C ASN A 61 13.92 -29.75 0.15
N SER A 62 12.77 -29.63 0.81
CA SER A 62 11.96 -30.77 1.26
C SER A 62 11.46 -31.62 0.08
N SER A 63 11.00 -30.99 -1.00
CA SER A 63 10.58 -31.71 -2.22
C SER A 63 11.76 -32.43 -2.87
N LYS A 64 12.94 -31.81 -2.93
CA LYS A 64 14.15 -32.43 -3.49
C LYS A 64 14.62 -33.64 -2.68
N ILE A 65 14.51 -33.58 -1.36
CA ILE A 65 14.85 -34.70 -0.45
C ILE A 65 13.85 -35.86 -0.62
N LYS A 66 12.55 -35.57 -0.78
CA LYS A 66 11.52 -36.58 -1.04
C LYS A 66 11.68 -37.27 -2.40
N GLU A 67 12.15 -36.55 -3.41
CA GLU A 67 12.37 -37.07 -4.77
C GLU A 67 13.64 -37.93 -4.87
N SER A 68 14.66 -37.65 -4.04
CA SER A 68 15.89 -38.45 -3.96
C SER A 68 15.79 -39.70 -3.05
N SER A 69 14.66 -39.93 -2.36
CA SER A 69 14.49 -41.13 -1.54
C SER A 69 13.87 -42.26 -2.38
N PRO A 70 14.42 -43.50 -2.37
CA PRO A 70 13.84 -44.61 -3.13
C PRO A 70 12.41 -44.92 -2.62
N PRO A 71 11.49 -45.36 -3.50
CA PRO A 71 10.12 -45.66 -3.10
C PRO A 71 10.14 -46.75 -2.02
N ARG A 72 9.61 -46.43 -0.84
CA ARG A 72 9.47 -47.40 0.25
C ARG A 72 8.46 -48.45 -0.22
N LYS A 73 8.95 -49.67 -0.50
CA LYS A 73 8.07 -50.82 -0.79
C LYS A 73 7.13 -51.04 0.39
N PRO A 74 5.83 -51.32 0.16
CA PRO A 74 4.89 -51.57 1.24
C PRO A 74 5.32 -52.81 2.04
N PRO A 75 5.09 -52.82 3.37
CA PRO A 75 5.44 -53.95 4.21
C PRO A 75 4.60 -55.16 3.77
N ASN A 76 5.30 -56.21 3.35
CA ASN A 76 4.71 -57.45 2.85
C ASN A 76 3.86 -58.11 3.95
N SER A 77 2.55 -58.25 3.73
CA SER A 77 1.62 -58.97 4.61
C SER A 77 1.92 -60.46 4.53
N LYS A 78 2.60 -61.01 5.55
CA LYS A 78 2.73 -62.46 5.71
C LYS A 78 1.44 -63.03 6.28
N LYS A 79 0.89 -64.00 5.54
CA LYS A 79 -0.28 -64.83 5.86
C LYS A 79 0.14 -65.98 6.78
#